data_AF-A0A8S3GP51-F1
#
_entry.id   AF-A0A8S3GP51-F1
#
_cell.length_a   1.000
_cell.length_b   1.000
_cell.length_c   1.000
_cell.angle_alpha   90.00
_cell.angle_beta   90.00
_cell.angle_gamma   90.00
#
_symmetry.space_group_name_H-M   'P 1'
#
loop_
_entity.id
_entity.type
_entity.pdbx_description
1 polymer ?
#
loop_
_entity_poly.entity_id
_entity_poly.type
_entity_poly.pdbx_seq_one_letter_code
_entity_poly.pdbx_strand_id
1 'polypeptide(L)'
;MIPPLPESCLFDIPNEFKLTIEKKRFLLIDEARVRRERLLLFASDAQLDLLFNASTIYMDGTFKKTAPQFSQIYIIHIVHFDICVPCVFGLLVNKKAATYKQIFSELKNAA
;
A
#
# COMPACT_ATOMS: atom_id res chain seq x y z
N MET A 1 19.00 -5.85 -13.50
CA MET A 1 18.07 -6.21 -14.59
C MET A 1 16.67 -5.88 -14.08
N ILE A 2 15.91 -5.03 -14.77
CA ILE A 2 14.53 -4.71 -14.38
C ILE A 2 13.64 -5.82 -14.94
N PRO A 3 12.82 -6.52 -14.12
CA PRO A 3 11.96 -7.57 -14.62
C PRO A 3 10.94 -7.00 -15.61
N PRO A 4 10.51 -7.79 -16.62
CA PRO A 4 9.45 -7.37 -17.53
C PRO A 4 8.17 -7.06 -16.74
N LEU A 5 7.43 -6.05 -17.20
CA LEU A 5 6.14 -5.70 -16.60
C LEU A 5 5.18 -6.89 -16.71
N PRO A 6 4.49 -7.27 -15.62
CA PRO A 6 3.59 -8.42 -15.64
C PRO A 6 2.38 -8.16 -16.56
N GLU A 7 1.89 -9.18 -17.27
CA GLU A 7 0.75 -9.01 -18.18
C GLU A 7 -0.60 -8.82 -17.45
N SER A 8 -0.64 -9.10 -16.15
CA SER A 8 -1.85 -9.01 -15.33
C SER A 8 -1.55 -8.62 -13.88
N CYS A 9 -2.59 -8.40 -13.08
CA CYS A 9 -2.46 -8.22 -11.63
C CYS A 9 -2.11 -9.52 -10.88
N LEU A 10 -2.20 -10.68 -11.55
CA LEU A 10 -1.85 -11.99 -11.00
C LEU A 10 -0.36 -12.23 -11.24
N PHE A 11 0.45 -11.84 -10.26
CA PHE A 11 1.88 -12.10 -10.24
C PHE A 11 2.30 -12.42 -8.81
N ASP A 12 3.27 -13.32 -8.66
CA ASP A 12 3.85 -13.58 -7.36
C ASP A 12 4.72 -12.38 -6.95
N ILE A 13 4.57 -11.94 -5.70
CA ILE A 13 5.48 -10.97 -5.12
C ILE A 13 6.66 -11.76 -4.53
N PRO A 14 7.90 -11.53 -5.01
CA PRO A 14 9.08 -12.13 -4.40
C PRO A 14 9.20 -11.79 -2.91
N ASN A 15 9.67 -12.73 -2.10
CA ASN A 15 9.67 -12.60 -0.63
C ASN A 15 10.50 -11.41 -0.14
N GLU A 16 11.54 -11.02 -0.88
CA GLU A 16 12.35 -9.83 -0.60
C GLU A 16 11.55 -8.52 -0.63
N PHE A 17 10.45 -8.46 -1.39
CA PHE A 17 9.57 -7.28 -1.44
C PHE A 17 8.44 -7.35 -0.41
N LYS A 18 8.27 -8.48 0.27
CA LYS A 18 7.31 -8.63 1.38
C LYS A 18 7.89 -8.18 2.71
N LEU A 19 9.20 -7.94 2.76
CA LEU A 19 9.94 -7.65 3.97
C LEU A 19 10.66 -6.31 3.87
N THR A 20 10.93 -5.70 5.03
CA THR A 20 11.86 -4.58 5.13
C THR A 20 13.31 -5.07 4.95
N ILE A 21 14.25 -4.12 4.84
CA ILE A 21 15.68 -4.42 4.81
C ILE A 21 16.11 -5.22 6.05
N GLU A 22 15.48 -4.96 7.20
CA GLU A 22 15.68 -5.68 8.47
C GLU A 22 14.93 -7.02 8.56
N LYS A 23 14.39 -7.52 7.44
CA LYS A 23 13.63 -8.78 7.39
C LYS A 23 12.35 -8.80 8.23
N LYS A 24 11.80 -7.63 8.57
CA LYS A 24 10.48 -7.51 9.22
C LYS A 24 9.37 -7.45 8.18
N ARG A 25 8.14 -7.72 8.59
CA ARG A 25 6.96 -7.66 7.71
C ARG A 25 6.82 -6.27 7.07
N PHE A 26 6.52 -6.24 5.77
CA PHE A 26 6.25 -5.00 5.03
C PHE A 26 5.02 -5.11 4.13
N LEU A 27 4.79 -6.24 3.48
CA LEU A 27 3.53 -6.51 2.80
C LEU A 27 2.45 -6.77 3.86
N LEU A 28 1.49 -5.86 3.95
CA LEU A 28 0.38 -5.91 4.91
C LEU A 28 -0.80 -6.69 4.34
N ILE A 29 -1.24 -6.35 3.13
CA ILE A 29 -2.35 -7.01 2.43
C ILE A 29 -1.92 -7.37 1.02
N ASP A 30 -2.30 -8.58 0.60
CA ASP A 30 -2.29 -9.03 -0.78
C ASP A 30 -3.61 -9.76 -1.08
N GLU A 31 -4.65 -8.99 -1.41
CA GLU A 31 -5.98 -9.53 -1.64
C GLU A 31 -6.31 -9.50 -3.13
N ALA A 32 -6.26 -10.67 -3.77
CA ALA A 32 -6.72 -10.87 -5.14
C ALA A 32 -8.18 -11.34 -5.13
N ARG A 33 -9.11 -10.49 -5.56
CA ARG A 33 -10.57 -10.79 -5.56
C ARG A 33 -11.01 -11.51 -6.83
N VAL A 34 -10.54 -11.04 -7.98
CA VAL A 34 -10.80 -11.59 -9.33
C VAL A 34 -9.55 -11.35 -10.17
N ARG A 35 -9.44 -12.00 -11.35
CA ARG A 35 -8.33 -11.87 -12.33
C ARG A 35 -7.84 -10.44 -12.61
N ARG A 36 -8.63 -9.40 -12.32
CA ARG A 36 -8.32 -7.97 -12.56
C ARG A 36 -8.52 -7.05 -11.34
N GLU A 37 -8.72 -7.59 -10.14
CA GLU A 37 -8.89 -6.79 -8.93
C GLU A 37 -7.96 -7.30 -7.83
N ARG A 38 -6.83 -6.60 -7.62
CA ARG A 38 -5.87 -6.87 -6.55
C ARG A 38 -5.67 -5.62 -5.72
N LEU A 39 -5.74 -5.77 -4.39
CA LEU A 39 -5.37 -4.75 -3.43
C LEU A 39 -4.05 -5.15 -2.79
N LEU A 40 -3.02 -4.32 -2.99
CA LEU A 40 -1.76 -4.45 -2.28
C LEU A 40 -1.62 -3.28 -1.31
N LEU A 41 -1.36 -3.58 -0.05
CA LEU A 41 -0.98 -2.59 0.96
C LEU A 41 0.36 -2.97 1.57
N PHE A 42 1.22 -1.97 1.71
CA PHE A 42 2.53 -2.10 2.33
C PHE A 42 2.65 -1.12 3.49
N ALA A 43 3.04 -1.64 4.64
CA ALA A 43 3.40 -0.90 5.83
C ALA A 43 4.17 -1.83 6.77
N SER A 44 5.25 -1.32 7.35
CA SER A 44 5.92 -1.98 8.47
C SER A 44 5.17 -1.73 9.78
N ASP A 45 5.41 -2.59 10.78
CA ASP A 45 4.81 -2.42 12.12
C ASP A 45 5.12 -1.04 12.71
N ALA A 46 6.37 -0.56 12.60
CA ALA A 46 6.77 0.77 13.08
C ALA A 46 6.04 1.92 12.35
N GLN A 47 5.75 1.76 11.06
CA GLN A 47 4.97 2.75 10.31
C GLN A 47 3.49 2.74 10.71
N LEU A 48 2.95 1.57 11.03
CA LEU A 48 1.59 1.43 11.57
C LEU A 48 1.49 2.06 12.95
N ASP A 49 2.47 1.82 13.84
CA ASP A 49 2.54 2.46 15.14
C ASP A 49 2.54 3.99 15.01
N LEU A 50 3.38 4.52 14.12
CA LEU A 50 3.40 5.95 13.81
C LEU A 50 2.05 6.45 13.28
N LEU A 51 1.41 5.70 12.39
CA LEU A 51 0.11 6.05 11.82
C LEU A 51 -0.99 6.11 12.89
N PHE A 52 -1.07 5.10 13.77
CA PHE A 52 -2.12 5.02 14.79
C PHE A 52 -1.95 6.01 15.93
N ASN A 53 -0.71 6.46 16.18
CA ASN A 53 -0.43 7.50 17.17
C ASN A 53 -0.52 8.92 16.60
N ALA A 54 -0.68 9.08 15.29
CA ALA A 54 -0.79 10.40 14.66
C ALA A 54 -2.18 11.02 14.88
N SER A 55 -2.22 12.31 15.24
CA SER A 55 -3.46 13.07 15.36
C SER A 55 -4.07 13.44 14.01
N THR A 56 -3.25 13.54 12.98
CA THR A 56 -3.64 13.94 11.62
C THR A 56 -2.91 13.07 10.61
N ILE A 57 -3.66 12.58 9.62
CA ILE A 57 -3.13 11.85 8.47
C ILE A 57 -3.44 12.60 7.18
N TYR A 58 -2.52 12.50 6.22
CA TYR A 58 -2.65 13.08 4.90
C TYR A 58 -2.62 11.96 3.87
N MET A 59 -3.36 12.13 2.78
CA MET A 59 -3.53 11.06 1.79
C MET A 59 -3.33 11.63 0.40
N ASP A 60 -2.46 10.98 -0.36
CA ASP A 60 -2.16 11.36 -1.75
C ASP A 60 -2.43 10.17 -2.69
N GLY A 61 -3.19 10.44 -3.75
CA GLY A 61 -3.48 9.49 -4.81
C GLY A 61 -2.77 9.90 -6.09
N THR A 62 -1.61 9.30 -6.38
CA THR A 62 -0.86 9.58 -7.61
C THR A 62 -1.37 8.70 -8.76
N PHE A 63 -1.90 9.35 -9.80
CA PHE A 63 -2.55 8.67 -10.94
C PHE A 63 -1.70 8.58 -12.22
N LYS A 64 -0.73 9.49 -12.42
CA LYS A 64 -0.06 9.68 -13.72
C LYS A 64 1.17 8.80 -13.94
N LYS A 65 1.63 8.05 -12.93
CA LYS A 65 2.85 7.23 -12.96
C LYS A 65 2.66 5.89 -12.25
N THR A 66 1.69 5.11 -12.71
CA THR A 66 1.40 3.79 -12.14
C THR A 66 1.77 2.69 -13.12
N ALA A 67 2.11 1.52 -12.62
CA ALA A 67 2.26 0.35 -13.48
C ALA A 67 0.92 0.09 -14.20
N PRO A 68 0.90 -0.36 -15.46
CA PRO A 68 -0.33 -0.50 -16.27
C PRO A 68 -1.46 -1.31 -15.60
N GLN A 69 -1.11 -2.15 -14.63
CA GLN A 69 -2.02 -3.02 -13.90
C GLN A 69 -2.76 -2.28 -12.77
N PHE A 70 -2.27 -1.11 -12.34
CA PHE A 70 -2.84 -0.32 -11.26
C PHE A 70 -3.25 1.08 -11.74
N SER A 71 -4.36 1.58 -11.22
CA SER A 71 -4.90 2.90 -11.58
C SER A 71 -4.38 4.03 -10.70
N GLN A 72 -3.84 3.71 -9.51
CA GLN A 72 -3.28 4.67 -8.57
C GLN A 72 -2.26 4.04 -7.64
N ILE A 73 -1.24 4.83 -7.29
CA ILE A 73 -0.46 4.65 -6.07
C ILE A 73 -1.11 5.53 -5.00
N TYR A 74 -1.51 4.95 -3.89
CA TYR A 74 -2.15 5.63 -2.78
C TYR A 74 -1.22 5.65 -1.58
N ILE A 75 -0.90 6.81 -1.05
CA ILE A 75 0.06 6.94 0.06
C ILE A 75 -0.61 7.68 1.22
N ILE A 76 -0.53 7.09 2.41
CA ILE A 76 -0.94 7.74 3.66
C ILE A 76 0.31 8.22 4.38
N HIS A 77 0.33 9.50 4.68
CA HIS A 77 1.41 10.18 5.38
C HIS A 77 0.94 10.69 6.72
N ILE A 78 1.89 10.87 7.63
CA ILE A 78 1.73 11.64 8.85
C ILE A 78 2.75 12.78 8.87
N VAL A 79 2.56 13.72 9.79
CA VAL A 79 3.62 14.65 10.18
C VAL A 79 4.13 14.23 11.54
N HIS A 80 5.42 13.90 11.61
CA HIS A 80 6.10 13.51 12.84
C HIS A 80 7.38 14.33 12.98
N PHE A 81 7.49 15.12 14.04
CA PHE A 81 8.58 16.10 14.22
C PHE A 81 8.77 17.02 13.00
N ASP A 82 7.68 17.59 12.49
CA ASP A 82 7.64 18.48 11.31
C ASP A 82 8.13 17.84 10.00
N ILE A 83 8.29 16.52 9.98
CA ILE A 83 8.68 15.74 8.79
C ILE A 83 7.46 14.97 8.29
N CYS A 84 7.22 15.05 6.98
CA CYS A 84 6.22 14.23 6.31
C CYS A 84 6.75 12.80 6.17
N VAL A 85 6.13 11.85 6.88
CA VAL A 85 6.54 10.44 6.90
C VAL A 85 5.47 9.60 6.18
N PRO A 86 5.81 8.90 5.09
CA PRO A 86 4.89 7.96 4.46
C PRO A 86 4.81 6.67 5.29
N CYS A 87 3.60 6.31 5.70
CA CYS A 87 3.34 5.15 6.56
C CYS A 87 2.73 3.97 5.81
N VAL A 88 1.84 4.23 4.85
CA VAL A 88 1.14 3.17 4.10
C VAL A 88 1.25 3.46 2.62
N PHE A 89 1.57 2.42 1.84
CA PHE A 89 1.63 2.46 0.39
C PHE A 89 0.63 1.46 -0.18
N GLY A 90 -0.26 1.92 -1.06
CA GLY A 90 -1.28 1.11 -1.69
C GLY A 90 -1.14 1.11 -3.21
N LEU A 91 -1.18 -0.08 -3.82
CA LEU A 91 -1.36 -0.22 -5.27
C LEU A 91 -2.79 -0.66 -5.53
N LEU A 92 -3.57 0.23 -6.16
CA LEU A 92 -5.02 0.04 -6.30
C LEU A 92 -5.42 0.00 -7.77
N VAL A 93 -6.26 -0.97 -8.12
CA VAL A 93 -6.74 -1.17 -9.49
C VAL A 93 -7.82 -0.16 -9.92
N ASN A 94 -8.45 0.55 -8.99
CA ASN A 94 -9.53 1.50 -9.26
C ASN A 94 -9.59 2.61 -8.20
N LYS A 95 -10.45 3.62 -8.42
CA LYS A 95 -10.65 4.80 -7.56
C LYS A 95 -12.02 4.81 -6.85
N LYS A 96 -12.60 3.63 -6.59
CA LYS A 96 -13.94 3.51 -6.02
C LYS A 96 -13.90 3.78 -4.52
N ALA A 97 -14.92 4.45 -4.00
CA ALA A 97 -15.13 4.65 -2.55
C ALA A 97 -15.08 3.33 -1.76
N ALA A 98 -15.60 2.24 -2.34
CA ALA A 98 -15.54 0.91 -1.73
C ALA A 98 -14.09 0.42 -1.50
N THR A 99 -13.19 0.67 -2.45
CA THR A 99 -11.77 0.31 -2.31
C THR A 99 -11.10 1.12 -1.21
N TYR A 100 -11.37 2.43 -1.11
CA TYR A 100 -10.85 3.23 0.00
C TYR A 100 -11.39 2.76 1.36
N LYS A 101 -12.69 2.48 1.46
CA LYS A 101 -13.29 1.93 2.70
C LYS A 101 -12.64 0.62 3.13
N GLN A 102 -12.34 -0.26 2.18
CA GLN A 102 -11.63 -1.51 2.44
C GLN A 102 -10.24 -1.24 3.01
N ILE A 103 -9.45 -0.34 2.42
CA ILE A 103 -8.12 0.02 2.94
C ILE A 103 -8.19 0.42 4.42
N PHE A 104 -9.13 1.30 4.79
CA PHE A 104 -9.28 1.70 6.19
C PHE A 104 -9.78 0.57 7.09
N SER A 105 -10.58 -0.35 6.57
CA SER A 105 -10.99 -1.54 7.31
C SER A 105 -9.80 -2.45 7.60
N GLU A 106 -8.97 -2.72 6.58
CA GLU A 106 -7.77 -3.54 6.73
C GLU A 106 -6.76 -2.89 7.68
N LEU A 107 -6.56 -1.57 7.58
CA LEU A 107 -5.69 -0.85 8.51
C LEU A 107 -6.21 -0.95 9.95
N LYS A 108 -7.51 -0.76 10.20
CA LYS A 108 -8.08 -0.90 11.54
C LYS A 108 -7.91 -2.30 12.13
N ASN A 109 -7.91 -3.34 11.30
CA ASN A 109 -7.70 -4.72 11.73
C ASN A 109 -6.21 -5.07 11.92
N ALA A 110 -5.31 -4.23 11.40
CA ALA A 110 -3.87 -4.36 11.51
C ALA A 110 -3.27 -3.63 12.72
N ALA A 111 -4.09 -2.82 13.42
CA ALA A 111 -3.80 -2.25 14.74
C ALA A 111 -4.01 -3.30 15.83
#